data_AF-A0A100WAI9-F1
#
_entry.id   AF-A0A100WAI9-F1
#
_cell.length_a   1.000
_cell.length_b   1.000
_cell.length_c   1.000
_cell.angle_alpha   90.00
_cell.angle_beta   90.00
_cell.angle_gamma   90.00
#
_symmetry.space_group_name_H-M   'P 1'
#
loop_
_entity.id
_entity.type
_entity.pdbx_description
1 polymer ?
#
loop_
_entity_poly.entity_id
_entity_poly.type
_entity_poly.pdbx_seq_one_letter_code
_entity_poly.pdbx_strand_id
1 'polypeptide(L)' 'MDTPTSVIEPASAAAGRVYRISFHDDDWDHWTGPEQWATYLGVRDPASGHWQVRSLDGTPIDWTYADDEIIVLGQA' A
#
# COMPACT_ATOMS: atom_id res chain seq x y z
N MET A 1 -6.45 16.30 -8.71
CA MET A 1 -5.47 16.09 -7.62
C MET A 1 -4.54 14.99 -8.09
N ASP A 2 -3.23 15.19 -8.03
CA ASP A 2 -2.26 14.20 -8.52
C ASP A 2 -2.07 13.13 -7.46
N THR A 3 -2.56 11.93 -7.76
CA THR A 3 -2.24 10.75 -6.97
C THR A 3 -0.75 10.41 -7.23
N PRO A 4 0.12 10.36 -6.21
CA PRO A 4 1.50 9.95 -6.33
C PRO A 4 1.52 8.54 -6.89
N THR A 5 2.48 8.33 -7.77
CA THR A 5 2.79 7.02 -8.28
C THR A 5 3.55 6.23 -7.22
N SER A 6 3.36 4.92 -7.25
CA SER A 6 4.14 4.02 -6.41
C SER A 6 5.64 4.16 -6.72
N VAL A 7 6.46 4.14 -5.67
CA VAL A 7 7.93 4.05 -5.80
C VAL A 7 8.34 2.68 -6.32
N ILE A 8 7.55 1.65 -6.00
CA ILE A 8 7.68 0.28 -6.50
C ILE A 8 6.35 -0.07 -7.17
N GLU A 9 6.37 -0.53 -8.43
CA GLU A 9 5.14 -0.97 -9.09
C GLU A 9 4.48 -2.09 -8.27
N PRO A 10 3.21 -1.96 -7.82
CA PRO A 10 2.58 -2.89 -6.89
C PRO A 10 2.62 -4.35 -7.39
N ALA A 11 2.32 -4.55 -8.68
CA ALA A 11 2.36 -5.86 -9.32
C ALA A 11 3.75 -6.51 -9.35
N SER A 12 4.81 -5.71 -9.23
CA SER A 12 6.21 -6.16 -9.25
C SER A 12 6.78 -6.42 -7.85
N ALA A 13 6.06 -6.04 -6.80
CA ALA A 13 6.55 -6.18 -5.43
C ALA A 13 6.82 -7.64 -5.08
N ALA A 14 7.99 -7.91 -4.51
CA ALA A 14 8.36 -9.26 -4.10
C ALA A 14 7.40 -9.78 -3.03
N ALA A 15 6.76 -10.90 -3.33
CA ALA A 15 5.81 -11.57 -2.46
C ALA A 15 6.41 -11.93 -1.09
N GLY A 16 5.59 -11.86 -0.04
CA GLY A 16 6.00 -12.19 1.33
C GLY A 16 6.91 -11.15 2.02
N ARG A 17 7.28 -10.06 1.33
CA ARG A 17 7.97 -8.93 1.95
C ARG A 17 6.98 -7.90 2.47
N VAL A 18 7.41 -7.18 3.50
CA VAL A 18 6.64 -6.08 4.10
C VAL A 18 7.04 -4.76 3.44
N TYR A 19 6.03 -3.99 3.04
CA TYR A 19 6.18 -2.68 2.43
C TYR A 19 5.35 -1.65 3.20
N ARG A 20 5.77 -0.39 3.15
CA ARG A 20 4.87 0.72 3.49
C ARG A 20 3.94 0.96 2.31
N ILE A 21 2.64 1.05 2.58
CA ILE A 21 1.60 1.22 1.57
C ILE A 21 0.62 2.34 1.95
N SER A 22 -0.01 2.91 0.93
CA SER A 22 -1.19 3.78 1.00
C SER A 22 -2.28 3.25 0.08
N PHE A 23 -3.48 3.81 0.16
CA PHE A 23 -4.60 3.47 -0.71
C PHE A 23 -4.89 4.59 -1.71
N HIS A 24 -5.32 4.19 -2.91
CA HIS A 24 -6.02 5.05 -3.86
C HIS A 24 -7.46 5.26 -3.33
N ASP A 25 -7.66 6.24 -2.44
CA ASP A 25 -9.00 6.61 -1.96
C ASP A 25 -9.39 8.01 -2.47
N ASP A 26 -10.68 8.32 -2.53
CA ASP A 26 -11.21 9.60 -3.03
C ASP A 26 -11.24 10.72 -1.98
N ASP A 27 -11.06 10.40 -0.70
CA ASP A 27 -10.93 11.33 0.46
C ASP A 27 -9.59 12.09 0.53
N TRP A 28 -8.93 12.26 -0.61
CA TRP A 28 -7.62 12.94 -0.70
C TRP A 28 -7.71 14.47 -0.67
N ASP A 29 -8.91 15.03 -0.56
CA ASP A 29 -9.19 16.47 -0.54
C ASP A 29 -8.46 17.25 0.58
N HIS A 30 -7.93 16.56 1.60
CA HIS A 30 -7.12 17.13 2.70
C HIS A 30 -5.62 16.76 2.64
N TRP A 31 -5.13 16.23 1.51
CA TRP A 31 -3.75 15.78 1.32
C TRP A 31 -2.72 16.92 1.40
N THR A 32 -1.73 16.81 2.29
CA THR A 32 -0.67 17.83 2.47
C THR A 32 0.72 17.39 1.99
N GLY A 33 0.90 16.16 1.51
CA GLY A 33 2.16 15.73 0.91
C GLY A 33 2.47 14.24 1.06
N PRO A 34 3.56 13.77 0.44
CA PRO A 34 3.94 12.36 0.44
C PRO A 34 3.98 11.81 1.84
N GLU A 35 4.54 12.48 2.84
CA GLU A 35 4.71 11.93 4.21
C GLU A 35 3.42 11.43 4.90
N GLN A 36 2.23 11.84 4.45
CA GLN A 36 0.93 11.34 4.94
C GLN A 36 0.54 9.96 4.38
N TRP A 37 1.23 9.47 3.35
CA TRP A 37 1.00 8.19 2.66
C TRP A 37 1.17 6.93 3.52
N ALA A 38 2.06 6.94 4.52
CA ALA A 38 2.56 5.71 5.16
C ALA A 38 1.65 5.27 6.30
N THR A 39 0.40 4.96 5.94
CA THR A 39 -0.66 4.66 6.89
C THR A 39 -0.62 3.19 7.31
N TYR A 40 -0.20 2.31 6.41
CA TYR A 40 -0.25 0.87 6.62
C TYR A 40 1.01 0.15 6.14
N LEU A 41 1.12 -1.09 6.58
CA LEU A 41 2.03 -2.08 6.03
C LEU A 41 1.27 -3.01 5.09
N GLY A 42 1.94 -3.48 4.05
CA GLY A 42 1.38 -4.35 3.04
C GLY A 42 2.28 -5.53 2.75
N VAL A 43 1.69 -6.70 2.54
CA VAL A 43 2.38 -7.88 2.02
C VAL A 43 1.61 -8.37 0.81
N ARG A 44 2.28 -8.40 -0.35
CA ARG A 44 1.69 -8.97 -1.56
C ARG A 44 1.67 -10.50 -1.47
N ASP A 45 0.48 -11.07 -1.61
CA ASP A 45 0.27 -12.52 -1.64
C ASP A 45 0.63 -13.06 -3.02
N PRO A 46 1.55 -14.05 -3.13
CA PRO A 46 1.94 -14.60 -4.42
C PRO A 46 0.83 -15.41 -5.10
N ALA A 47 -0.16 -15.92 -4.35
CA ALA A 47 -1.20 -16.77 -4.91
C ALA A 47 -2.33 -15.98 -5.57
N SER A 48 -2.81 -14.93 -4.89
CA SER A 48 -3.89 -14.07 -5.40
C SER A 48 -3.37 -12.85 -6.16
N GLY A 49 -2.14 -12.39 -5.91
CA GLY A 49 -1.67 -11.09 -6.37
C GLY A 49 -2.25 -9.91 -5.58
N HIS A 50 -3.06 -10.16 -4.55
CA HIS A 50 -3.64 -9.13 -3.70
C HIS A 50 -2.70 -8.76 -2.55
N TRP A 51 -2.92 -7.58 -1.98
CA TRP A 51 -2.19 -7.04 -0.84
C TRP A 51 -2.92 -7.31 0.47
N GLN A 52 -2.28 -8.04 1.38
CA GLN A 52 -2.74 -8.19 2.75
C GLN A 52 -2.29 -6.98 3.57
N VAL A 53 -3.25 -6.26 4.14
CA VAL A 53 -3.00 -5.04 4.91
C VAL A 53 -2.66 -5.37 6.36
N ARG A 54 -1.78 -4.57 6.95
CA ARG A 54 -1.40 -4.63 8.35
C ARG A 54 -1.33 -3.21 8.92
N SER A 55 -1.60 -3.07 10.20
CA SER A 55 -1.27 -1.84 10.94
C SER A 55 0.25 -1.65 10.99
N LEU A 56 0.69 -0.44 11.35
CA LEU A 56 2.12 -0.12 11.46
C LEU A 56 2.88 -0.93 12.52
N ASP A 57 2.17 -1.54 13.48
CA ASP A 57 2.74 -2.49 14.44
C ASP A 57 2.83 -3.94 13.91
N GLY A 58 2.39 -4.18 12.67
CA GLY A 58 2.45 -5.48 11.98
C GLY A 58 1.21 -6.37 12.17
N THR A 59 0.22 -5.94 12.95
CA THR A 59 -1.03 -6.69 13.16
C THR A 59 -1.81 -6.80 11.84
N PRO A 60 -2.23 -8.01 11.41
CA PRO A 60 -3.07 -8.16 10.23
C PRO A 60 -4.40 -7.40 10.38
N ILE A 61 -4.78 -6.70 9.33
CA ILE A 61 -6.09 -6.09 9.15
C ILE A 61 -6.79 -6.94 8.08
N ASP A 62 -8.06 -7.28 8.30
CA ASP A 62 -8.85 -8.15 7.41
C ASP A 62 -9.32 -7.40 6.15
N TRP A 63 -8.38 -6.74 5.47
CA TRP A 63 -8.57 -6.04 4.21
C TRP A 63 -7.59 -6.59 3.17
N THR A 64 -8.09 -6.73 1.95
CA THR A 64 -7.29 -7.14 0.80
C THR A 64 -7.57 -6.24 -0.38
N TYR A 65 -6.52 -5.80 -1.07
CA TYR A 65 -6.63 -4.85 -2.19
C TYR A 65 -5.88 -5.36 -3.41
N ALA A 66 -6.35 -4.98 -4.60
CA ALA A 66 -5.69 -5.24 -5.87
C ALA A 66 -4.51 -4.28 -6.09
N ASP A 67 -3.69 -4.59 -7.10
CA ASP A 67 -2.48 -3.80 -7.41
C ASP A 67 -2.79 -2.35 -7.82
N ASP A 68 -3.95 -2.07 -8.40
CA ASP A 68 -4.40 -0.73 -8.84
C ASP A 68 -5.07 0.10 -7.73
N GLU A 69 -5.25 -0.49 -6.55
CA GLU A 69 -5.83 0.17 -5.37
C GLU A 69 -4.77 0.56 -4.33
N ILE A 70 -3.52 0.10 -4.51
CA ILE A 70 -2.40 0.28 -3.59
C ILE A 70 -1.33 1.19 -4.17
N ILE A 71 -0.83 2.09 -3.32
CA ILE A 71 0.41 2.82 -3.58
C ILE A 71 1.51 2.19 -2.73
N VAL A 72 2.61 1.75 -3.35
CA VAL A 72 3.77 1.22 -2.62
C VAL A 72 4.83 2.31 -2.45
N LEU A 73 5.18 2.53 -1.19
CA LEU A 73 5.97 3.68 -0.75
C LEU A 73 7.44 3.33 -0.59
N GLY A 74 7.71 2.05 -0.33
CA GLY A 74 9.04 1.52 -0.13
C GLY A 74 8.99 0.26 0.72
N GLN A 75 10.15 -0.36 0.91
CA GLN A 75 10.28 -1.47 1.85
C GLN A 75 10.23 -0.94 3.29
N ALA A 76 9.58 -1.68 4.19
CA ALA A 76 9.45 -1.32 5.61
C ALA A 76 10.67 -1.77 6.43
#